data_AF-A0AAV5B7W0-F1
#
_entry.id   AF-A0AAV5B7W0-F1
#
_cell.length_a   1.000
_cell.length_b   1.000
_cell.length_c   1.000
_cell.angle_alpha   90.00
_cell.angle_beta   90.00
_cell.angle_gamma   90.00
#
_symmetry.space_group_name_H-M   'P 1'
#
loop_
_entity.id
_entity.type
_entity.pdbx_description
1 polymer ?
#
loop_
_entity_poly.entity_id
_entity_poly.type
_entity_poly.pdbx_seq_one_letter_code
_entity_poly.pdbx_strand_id
1 'polypeptide(L)' 'MNDQQAEQRAILFCENNKNIPYLYKGEQGTFEILDDMNCCAPTNAVLFSFQTGKRRYVMEAAQLLEAAAQAKKLQ' A
#
# COMPACT_ATOMS: atom_id res chain seq x y z
N MET A 1 -9.78 11.69 11.42
CA MET A 1 -10.14 10.36 10.88
C MET A 1 -9.61 9.34 11.88
N ASN A 2 -10.37 8.28 12.17
CA ASN A 2 -9.93 7.27 13.12
C ASN A 2 -8.91 6.37 12.41
N ASP A 3 -7.69 6.21 12.95
CA ASP A 3 -6.58 5.54 12.24
C ASP A 3 -6.94 4.10 11.81
N GLN A 4 -7.72 3.40 12.63
CA GLN A 4 -8.26 2.07 12.32
C GLN A 4 -9.17 2.03 11.07
N GLN A 5 -9.91 3.11 10.78
CA GLN A 5 -10.76 3.17 9.58
C GLN A 5 -9.91 3.34 8.32
N ALA A 6 -8.77 4.03 8.41
CA ALA A 6 -7.86 4.19 7.28
C ALA A 6 -7.17 2.85 6.98
N GLU A 7 -6.69 2.15 8.00
CA GLU A 7 -6.06 0.82 7.87
C GLU A 7 -7.00 -0.18 7.20
N GLN A 8 -8.24 -0.31 7.68
CA GLN A 8 -9.19 -1.25 7.10
C GLN A 8 -9.48 -0.94 5.62
N ARG A 9 -9.56 0.34 5.24
CA ARG A 9 -9.76 0.75 3.84
C ARG A 9 -8.53 0.45 2.99
N ALA A 10 -7.33 0.68 3.51
CA ALA A 10 -6.08 0.37 2.81
C ALA A 10 -5.91 -1.14 2.60
N ILE A 11 -6.24 -1.96 3.61
CA ILE A 11 -6.25 -3.43 3.50
C ILE A 11 -7.23 -3.86 2.40
N LEU A 12 -8.48 -3.39 2.46
CA LEU A 12 -9.48 -3.73 1.45
C LEU A 12 -9.06 -3.28 0.05
N PHE A 13 -8.38 -2.14 -0.08
CA PHE A 13 -7.86 -1.69 -1.36
C PHE A 13 -6.80 -2.65 -1.90
N CYS A 14 -5.81 -3.02 -1.09
CA CYS A 14 -4.75 -3.95 -1.49
C CYS A 14 -5.31 -5.34 -1.86
N GLU A 15 -6.21 -5.90 -1.04
CA GLU A 15 -6.82 -7.20 -1.31
C GLU A 15 -7.65 -7.19 -2.61
N ASN A 16 -8.48 -6.17 -2.82
CA ASN A 16 -9.32 -6.06 -4.02
C ASN A 16 -8.51 -5.76 -5.29
N ASN A 17 -7.28 -5.24 -5.16
CA ASN A 17 -6.43 -4.86 -6.28
C ASN A 17 -5.10 -5.63 -6.29
N LYS A 18 -5.10 -6.81 -5.69
CA LYS A 18 -3.93 -7.69 -5.64
C LYS A 18 -3.48 -8.04 -7.05
N ASN A 19 -2.18 -7.95 -7.30
CA ASN A 19 -1.54 -8.18 -8.61
C ASN A 19 -2.01 -7.24 -9.74
N ILE A 20 -2.74 -6.18 -9.45
CA ILE A 20 -3.12 -5.20 -10.45
C ILE A 20 -1.98 -4.18 -10.60
N PRO A 21 -1.44 -3.97 -11.81
CA PRO A 21 -0.43 -2.95 -12.04
C PRO A 21 -1.05 -1.54 -12.02
N TYR A 22 -0.36 -0.63 -11.36
CA TYR A 22 -0.64 0.79 -11.34
C TYR A 22 0.59 1.57 -11.81
N LEU A 23 0.34 2.74 -12.40
CA LEU A 23 1.35 3.76 -12.65
C LEU A 23 1.26 4.81 -11.54
N TYR A 24 2.31 4.91 -10.73
CA TYR A 24 2.44 5.90 -9.67
C TYR A 24 3.83 6.53 -9.71
N LYS A 25 3.90 7.87 -9.67
CA LYS A 25 5.16 8.65 -9.82
C LYS A 25 5.99 8.27 -11.06
N GLY A 26 5.32 7.88 -12.15
CA GLY A 26 5.98 7.47 -13.40
C GLY A 26 6.57 6.05 -13.35
N GLU A 27 6.33 5.29 -12.29
CA GLU A 27 6.77 3.91 -12.15
C GLU A 27 5.59 2.94 -12.12
N GLN A 28 5.75 1.79 -12.79
CA GLN A 28 4.79 0.71 -12.77
C GLN A 28 5.06 -0.22 -11.58
N GLY A 29 4.02 -0.54 -10.82
CA GLY A 29 4.11 -1.40 -9.65
C GLY A 29 2.75 -1.86 -9.13
N THR A 30 2.75 -2.59 -8.03
CA THR A 30 1.57 -3.13 -7.34
C THR A 30 1.46 -2.56 -5.93
N PHE A 31 0.24 -2.42 -5.41
CA PHE A 31 0.01 -2.09 -4.01
C PHE A 31 -0.11 -3.37 -3.19
N GLU A 32 0.62 -3.46 -2.09
CA GLU A 32 0.77 -4.67 -1.27
C GLU A 32 0.73 -4.36 0.23
N ILE A 33 0.22 -5.29 1.03
CA ILE A 33 0.29 -5.26 2.50
C ILE A 33 1.67 -5.81 2.91
N LEU A 34 2.31 -5.18 3.88
CA LEU A 34 3.60 -5.64 4.41
C LEU A 34 3.41 -6.38 5.74
N ASP A 35 3.57 -7.70 5.68
CA ASP A 35 3.39 -8.57 6.85
C ASP A 35 4.69 -8.75 7.69
N ASP A 36 5.85 -8.42 7.12
CA ASP A 36 7.18 -8.87 7.62
C ASP A 36 7.97 -7.86 8.47
N MET A 37 7.42 -6.70 8.85
CA MET A 37 8.18 -5.70 9.64
C MET A 37 8.22 -5.96 11.16
N ASN A 38 7.66 -7.08 11.63
CA ASN A 38 7.54 -7.40 13.06
C ASN A 38 8.79 -8.03 13.71
N CYS A 39 10.00 -7.91 13.14
CA CYS A 39 11.18 -8.60 13.69
C CYS A 39 11.56 -8.20 15.12
N CYS A 40 11.18 -7.00 15.55
CA CYS A 40 11.91 -6.31 16.60
C CYS A 40 11.01 -5.60 17.64
N ALA A 41 9.72 -5.41 17.34
CA ALA A 41 8.65 -5.10 18.30
C ALA A 41 7.30 -5.28 17.59
N PRO A 42 6.22 -5.72 18.28
CA PRO A 42 4.88 -5.68 17.71
C PRO A 42 4.45 -4.23 17.54
N THR A 43 4.73 -3.65 16.38
CA THR A 43 4.04 -2.43 15.97
C THR A 43 2.65 -2.87 15.54
N ASN A 44 1.62 -2.50 16.32
CA ASN A 44 0.22 -2.81 16.01
C ASN A 44 -0.29 -2.15 14.71
N ALA A 45 0.55 -1.36 14.02
CA ALA A 45 0.19 -0.66 12.80
C ALA A 45 0.51 -1.52 11.58
N VAL A 46 -0.49 -1.67 10.69
CA VAL A 46 -0.31 -2.35 9.41
C VAL A 46 0.43 -1.41 8.46
N LEU A 47 1.53 -1.90 7.89
CA LEU A 47 2.28 -1.18 6.87
C LEU A 47 1.89 -1.66 5.48
N PHE A 48 2.05 -0.78 4.50
CA PHE A 48 1.76 -1.06 3.10
C PHE A 48 2.93 -0.67 2.21
N SER A 49 2.90 -1.14 0.97
CA SER A 49 3.87 -0.70 -0.01
C SER A 49 3.34 -0.56 -1.42
N PHE A 50 4.01 0.28 -2.19
CA PHE A 50 3.97 0.25 -3.65
C PHE A 50 5.26 -0.42 -4.15
N GLN A 51 5.13 -1.64 -4.67
CA GLN A 51 6.24 -2.47 -5.14
C GLN A 51 6.42 -2.28 -6.65
N THR A 52 7.54 -1.71 -7.04
CA THR A 52 7.97 -1.66 -8.45
C THR A 52 9.01 -2.73 -8.71
N GLY A 53 9.42 -2.91 -9.97
CA GLY A 53 10.52 -3.82 -10.31
C GLY A 53 11.89 -3.41 -9.74
N LYS A 54 12.04 -2.18 -9.23
CA LYS A 54 13.33 -1.64 -8.76
C LYS A 54 13.31 -1.16 -7.32
N ARG A 55 12.15 -0.77 -6.80
CA ARG A 55 12.00 -0.06 -5.52
C ARG A 55 10.73 -0.49 -4.82
N ARG A 56 10.77 -0.41 -3.49
CA ARG A 56 9.61 -0.57 -2.62
C ARG A 56 9.39 0.74 -1.88
N TYR A 57 8.22 1.33 -2.04
CA TYR A 57 7.81 2.51 -1.28
C TYR A 57 6.97 2.05 -0.11
N VAL A 58 7.54 2.04 1.09
CA VAL A 58 6.82 1.70 2.34
C VAL A 58 6.02 2.92 2.78
N MET A 59 4.77 2.70 3.18
CA MET A 59 3.86 3.77 3.55
C MET A 59 2.79 3.31 4.54
N GLU A 60 2.24 4.25 5.29
CA GLU A 60 1.10 4.03 6.17
C GLU A 60 -0.23 4.02 5.40
N ALA A 61 -1.32 3.63 6.07
CA ALA A 61 -2.64 3.50 5.46
C ALA A 61 -3.12 4.78 4.75
N ALA A 62 -2.97 5.95 5.40
CA ALA A 62 -3.39 7.23 4.83
C ALA A 62 -2.61 7.55 3.54
N GLN A 63 -1.30 7.34 3.58
CA GLN A 63 -0.42 7.56 2.43
C GLN A 63 -0.72 6.59 1.28
N LEU A 64 -1.07 5.33 1.58
CA LEU A 64 -1.49 4.39 0.56
C LEU A 64 -2.77 4.86 -0.14
N LEU A 65 -3.77 5.31 0.61
CA LEU A 65 -5.02 5.79 0.02
C LEU A 65 -4.81 7.05 -0.83
N GLU A 66 -3.93 7.95 -0.41
CA GLU A 66 -3.53 9.11 -1.22
C GLU A 66 -2.76 8.71 -2.48
N ALA A 67 -1.83 7.76 -2.38
CA ALA A 67 -1.09 7.25 -3.52
C ALA A 67 -2.01 6.54 -4.51
N ALA A 68 -2.93 5.72 -4.01
CA ALA A 68 -3.94 5.01 -4.80
C ALA A 68 -4.87 5.97 -5.54
N ALA A 69 -5.26 7.10 -4.92
CA ALA A 69 -6.08 8.12 -5.56
C ALA A 69 -5.34 8.85 -6.71
N GLN A 70 -4.01 8.95 -6.62
CA GLN A 70 -3.16 9.55 -7.66
C GLN A 70 -2.70 8.55 -8.72
N ALA A 71 -2.71 7.26 -8.39
CA ALA A 71 -2.20 6.21 -9.26
C ALA A 71 -3.19 5.87 -10.38
N LYS A 72 -2.66 5.66 -11.59
CA LYS A 72 -3.47 5.22 -12.72
C LYS A 72 -3.43 3.70 -12.83
N LYS A 73 -4.58 3.04 -12.76
CA LYS A 73 -4.71 1.60 -13.00
C LYS A 73 -4.33 1.28 -14.46
N LEU A 74 -3.47 0.29 -14.69
CA LEU A 74 -2.93 -0.07 -16.01
C LEU A 74 -3.64 -1.30 -16.63
N GLN A 75 -4.98 -1.34 -16.52
CA GLN A 75 -5.79 -2.41 -17.13
C GLN A 75 -5.64 -2.49 -18.66
#